data_AF-A0A450ZX40-F1
#
_entry.id   AF-A0A450ZX40-F1
#
_cell.length_a   1.000
_cell.length_b   1.000
_cell.length_c   1.000
_cell.angle_alpha   90.00
_cell.angle_beta   90.00
_cell.angle_gamma   90.00
#
_symmetry.space_group_name_H-M   'P 1'
#
loop_
_entity.id
_entity.type
_entity.pdbx_description
1 polymer ?
#
loop_
_entity_poly.entity_id
_entity_poly.type
_entity_poly.pdbx_seq_one_letter_code
_entity_poly.pdbx_strand_id
1 'polypeptide(L)' 'MKKVAKTIKEHLWGILNAIVLKVSNGPAEGINSRIKALKVKSRGFRNKQRFANAIYFHLGGLDLYPAGLSR' A
#
# COMPACT_ATOMS: atom_id res chain seq x y z
N MET A 1 20.46 -17.47 6.46
CA MET A 1 21.06 -17.40 5.11
C MET A 1 20.40 -18.34 4.10
N LYS A 2 20.33 -19.66 4.32
CA LYS A 2 19.76 -20.62 3.33
C LYS A 2 18.34 -20.29 2.84
N LYS A 3 17.44 -19.86 3.74
CA LYS A 3 16.04 -19.52 3.39
C LYS A 3 15.94 -18.33 2.43
N VAL A 4 16.70 -17.26 2.70
CA VAL A 4 16.72 -16.06 1.85
C VAL A 4 17.25 -16.39 0.46
N ALA A 5 18.36 -17.15 0.38
CA ALA A 5 18.92 -17.59 -0.89
C ALA A 5 17.92 -18.44 -1.70
N LYS A 6 17.16 -19.32 -1.02
CA LYS A 6 16.10 -20.10 -1.66
C LYS A 6 14.99 -19.21 -2.24
N THR A 7 14.52 -18.21 -1.48
CA THR A 7 13.49 -17.26 -1.96
C THR A 7 13.99 -16.44 -3.14
N ILE A 8 15.24 -15.98 -3.14
CA ILE A 8 15.83 -15.28 -4.28
C ILE A 8 15.88 -16.20 -5.51
N LYS A 9 16.30 -17.46 -5.35
CA LYS A 9 16.35 -18.43 -6.44
C LYS A 9 14.95 -18.71 -7.02
N GLU A 10 13.93 -18.85 -6.16
CA GLU A 10 12.54 -19.09 -6.56
C GLU A 10 11.95 -17.92 -7.37
N HIS A 11 12.38 -16.69 -7.11
CA HIS A 11 11.83 -15.47 -7.74
C HIS A 11 12.81 -14.78 -8.71
N LEU A 12 13.92 -15.44 -9.05
CA LEU A 12 15.06 -14.82 -9.76
C LEU A 12 14.64 -14.13 -11.06
N TRP A 13 13.80 -14.80 -11.87
CA TRP A 13 13.33 -14.25 -13.13
C TRP A 13 12.49 -12.98 -12.96
N GLY A 14 11.64 -12.93 -11.93
CA GLY A 14 10.87 -11.73 -11.61
C GLY A 14 11.76 -10.56 -11.19
N ILE A 15 12.79 -10.84 -10.40
CA ILE A 15 13.78 -9.83 -9.96
C ILE A 15 14.53 -9.26 -11.17
N LEU A 16 15.06 -10.14 -12.04
CA LEU A 16 15.77 -9.72 -13.25
C LEU A 16 14.88 -8.88 -14.18
N ASN A 17 13.64 -9.32 -14.40
CA ASN A 17 12.69 -8.57 -15.23
C ASN A 17 12.38 -7.19 -14.63
N ALA A 18 12.18 -7.09 -13.31
CA ALA A 18 11.95 -5.80 -12.66
C ALA A 18 13.13 -4.83 -12.84
N ILE A 19 14.37 -5.33 -12.77
CA ILE A 19 15.57 -4.53 -12.99
C ILE A 19 15.67 -4.07 -14.45
N VAL A 20 15.53 -4.99 -15.41
CA VAL A 20 15.64 -4.68 -16.85
C VAL A 20 14.55 -3.70 -17.29
N LEU A 21 13.32 -3.91 -16.82
CA LEU A 21 12.16 -3.06 -17.13
C LEU A 21 12.10 -1.79 -16.27
N LYS A 22 13.07 -1.59 -15.35
CA LYS A 22 13.13 -0.45 -14.41
C LYS A 22 11.83 -0.23 -13.64
N VAL A 23 11.18 -1.34 -13.25
CA VAL A 23 9.93 -1.31 -12.50
C VAL A 23 10.21 -0.83 -11.08
N SER A 24 9.43 0.16 -10.62
CA SER A 24 9.50 0.67 -9.25
C SER A 24 8.28 0.24 -8.44
N ASN A 25 8.53 -0.28 -7.23
CA ASN A 25 7.50 -0.58 -6.25
C ASN A 25 7.09 0.66 -5.41
N GLY A 26 7.69 1.82 -5.69
CA GLY A 26 7.49 3.06 -4.94
C GLY A 26 6.02 3.47 -4.76
N PRO A 27 5.17 3.45 -5.80
CA PRO A 27 3.75 3.78 -5.65
C PRO A 27 3.01 2.85 -4.68
N ALA A 28 3.27 1.54 -4.75
CA ALA A 28 2.66 0.56 -3.86
C ALA A 28 3.16 0.73 -2.42
N GLU A 29 4.45 1.03 -2.23
CA GLU A 29 5.04 1.35 -0.92
C GLU A 29 4.46 2.64 -0.33
N GLY A 30 4.21 3.64 -1.17
CA GLY A 30 3.53 4.88 -0.78
C GLY A 30 2.13 4.61 -0.23
N ILE A 31 1.34 3.78 -0.92
CA ILE A 31 0.01 3.35 -0.45
C ILE A 31 0.14 2.57 0.86
N ASN A 32 1.04 1.60 0.95
CA ASN A 32 1.27 0.81 2.16
C ASN A 32 1.67 1.70 3.36
N SER A 33 2.46 2.74 3.13
CA SER A 33 2.87 3.70 4.15
C SER A 33 1.70 4.55 4.63
N ARG A 34 0.82 5.02 3.73
CA ARG A 34 -0.40 5.76 4.08
C ARG A 34 -1.38 4.90 4.89
N ILE A 35 -1.57 3.63 4.50
CA ILE A 35 -2.40 2.67 5.24
C ILE A 35 -1.84 2.43 6.65
N LYS A 36 -0.51 2.27 6.78
CA LYS A 36 0.16 2.11 8.08
C LYS A 36 -0.02 3.35 8.95
N ALA A 37 0.16 4.55 8.39
CA ALA A 37 -0.03 5.81 9.09
C ALA A 37 -1.47 5.95 9.61
N LEU A 38 -2.48 5.57 8.82
CA LEU A 38 -3.87 5.53 9.25
C LEU A 38 -4.06 4.63 10.47
N LYS A 39 -3.50 3.41 10.45
CA LYS A 39 -3.56 2.48 11.58
C LYS A 39 -2.95 3.06 12.85
N VAL A 40 -1.78 3.69 12.73
CA VAL A 40 -1.08 4.34 13.86
C VAL A 40 -1.90 5.50 14.42
N LYS A 41 -2.40 6.39 13.54
CA LYS A 41 -3.23 7.55 13.92
C LYS A 41 -4.49 7.14 14.70
N SER A 42 -5.13 6.05 14.29
CA SER A 42 -6.32 5.51 14.96
C SER A 42 -6.04 4.72 16.22
N ARG A 43 -4.76 4.46 16.57
CA ARG A 43 -4.34 3.61 17.70
C ARG A 43 -4.91 2.18 17.62
N GLY A 44 -5.06 1.67 16.40
CA GLY A 44 -5.66 0.38 16.11
C GLY A 44 -7.17 0.44 15.81
N PHE A 45 -7.71 -0.68 15.37
CA PHE A 45 -9.13 -0.83 15.04
C PHE A 45 -9.69 -2.06 15.72
N ARG A 46 -10.92 -1.96 16.22
CA ARG A 46 -11.59 -3.05 16.94
C ARG A 46 -11.89 -4.27 16.07
N ASN A 47 -12.03 -4.08 14.75
CA ASN A 47 -12.19 -5.17 13.79
C ASN A 47 -11.66 -4.79 12.40
N LYS A 48 -11.51 -5.80 11.54
CA LYS A 48 -10.97 -5.64 10.17
C LYS A 48 -11.88 -4.79 9.28
N GLN A 49 -13.20 -4.92 9.41
CA GLN A 49 -14.16 -4.16 8.60
C GLN A 49 -14.03 -2.65 8.82
N ARG A 50 -13.88 -2.22 10.08
CA ARG A 50 -13.66 -0.82 10.43
C ARG A 50 -12.35 -0.28 9.85
N PHE A 51 -11.30 -1.10 9.84
CA PHE A 51 -10.04 -0.71 9.21
C PHE A 51 -10.19 -0.57 7.69
N ALA A 52 -10.85 -1.52 7.03
CA ALA A 52 -11.13 -1.46 5.60
C ALA A 52 -11.97 -0.22 5.23
N ASN A 53 -13.06 0.04 5.96
CA ASN A 53 -13.88 1.23 5.76
C ASN A 53 -13.06 2.52 5.93
N ALA A 54 -12.18 2.58 6.93
CA ALA A 54 -11.32 3.75 7.12
C ALA A 54 -10.32 3.92 5.97
N ILE A 55 -9.76 2.82 5.43
CA ILE A 55 -8.90 2.87 4.24
C ILE A 55 -9.67 3.43 3.04
N TYR A 56 -10.85 2.90 2.75
CA TYR A 56 -11.68 3.40 1.64
C TYR A 56 -12.08 4.86 1.82
N PHE A 57 -12.45 5.26 3.03
CA PHE A 57 -12.82 6.64 3.31
C PHE A 57 -11.68 7.63 3.07
N HIS A 58 -10.45 7.31 3.50
CA HIS A 58 -9.32 8.24 3.40
C HIS A 58 -8.54 8.14 2.08
N LEU A 59 -8.51 6.96 1.47
CA LEU A 59 -7.65 6.64 0.32
C LEU A 59 -8.45 6.28 -0.94
N GLY A 60 -9.77 6.13 -0.86
CA GLY A 60 -10.63 5.69 -1.96
C GLY A 60 -11.07 6.76 -2.94
N GLY A 61 -10.61 8.01 -2.79
CA GLY A 61 -10.89 9.09 -3.76
C GLY A 61 -12.33 9.58 -3.76
N LEU A 62 -13.02 9.52 -2.61
CA LEU A 62 -14.37 10.04 -2.46
C LEU A 62 -14.40 11.56 -2.68
N ASP A 63 -15.42 12.04 -3.38
CA ASP A 63 -15.74 13.46 -3.43
C ASP A 63 -16.55 13.83 -2.17
N LEU A 64 -15.88 14.50 -1.23
CA LEU A 64 -16.44 14.83 0.08
C LEU A 64 -16.85 16.30 0.19
N TYR A 65 -16.61 17.11 -0.85
CA TYR A 65 -16.89 18.54 -0.84
C TYR A 65 -18.16 18.84 -1.64
N PRO A 66 -18.95 19.83 -1.22
CA PRO A 66 -20.13 20.25 -1.99
C PRO A 66 -19.71 20.86 -3.34
N ALA A 67 -20.52 20.63 -4.38
CA ALA A 67 -20.34 21.20 -5.70
C ALA A 67 -20.29 22.75 -5.61
N GLY A 68 -19.09 23.32 -5.75
CA GLY A 68 -18.83 24.75 -5.61
C GLY A 68 -17.58 25.07 -4.80
N LEU A 69 -17.12 24.16 -3.95
CA LEU A 69 -15.81 24.25 -3.32
C LEU A 69 -14.81 23.41 -4.13
N SER A 70 -14.09 24.04 -5.06
CA SER A 70 -12.93 23.37 -5.66
C SER A 70 -11.82 23.26 -4.63
N ARG A 71 -11.14 22.12 -4.61
CA ARG A 71 -9.99 21.85 -3.74
C ARG A 71 -8.83 22.81 -3.96
#